data_AF-A0A931W3F1-F1
#
_entry.id   AF-A0A931W3F1-F1
#
_cell.length_a   1.000
_cell.length_b   1.000
_cell.length_c   1.000
_cell.angle_alpha   90.00
_cell.angle_beta   90.00
_cell.angle_gamma   90.00
#
_symmetry.space_group_name_H-M   'P 1'
#
loop_
_entity.id
_entity.type
_entity.pdbx_description
1 polymer ?
#
loop_
_entity_poly.entity_id
_entity_poly.type
_entity_poly.pdbx_seq_one_letter_code
_entity_poly.pdbx_strand_id
1 'polypeptide(L)' 'MPRIFDNIDQQLLPALRETIELSTRSDFCVGYFNLRGWQEIDSYSEPWPGGDGHYCRLFAG' A
#
# COMPACT_ATOMS: atom_id res chain seq x y z
N MET A 1 16.92 -2.80 -2.23
CA MET A 1 16.70 -4.26 -2.32
C MET A 1 15.24 -4.54 -2.02
N PRO A 2 14.59 -5.54 -2.66
CA PRO A 2 13.21 -5.89 -2.35
C PRO A 2 13.12 -6.47 -0.92
N ARG A 3 12.03 -6.15 -0.21
CA ARG A 3 11.64 -6.82 1.04
C ARG A 3 10.62 -7.90 0.68
N ILE A 4 10.85 -9.13 1.12
CA ILE A 4 9.97 -10.28 0.87
C ILE A 4 9.34 -10.68 2.20
N PHE A 5 8.02 -10.88 2.20
CA PHE A 5 7.26 -11.22 3.39
C PHE A 5 6.52 -12.54 3.18
N ASP A 6 6.68 -13.46 4.12
CA ASP A 6 5.90 -14.69 4.24
C ASP A 6 4.83 -14.59 5.34
N ASN A 7 4.83 -13.50 6.11
CA ASN A 7 4.00 -13.28 7.30
C ASN A 7 4.24 -14.28 8.44
N ILE A 8 5.44 -14.88 8.56
CA ILE A 8 5.84 -15.69 9.73
C ILE A 8 6.49 -14.78 10.78
N ASP A 9 7.73 -14.35 10.55
CA ASP A 9 8.46 -13.48 11.47
C ASP A 9 8.24 -11.99 11.16
N GLN A 10 8.11 -11.65 9.87
CA GLN A 10 7.87 -10.30 9.39
C GLN A 10 6.51 -10.21 8.72
N GLN A 11 5.69 -9.28 9.19
CA GLN A 11 4.34 -9.07 8.70
C GLN A 11 4.32 -7.99 7.61
N LEU A 12 3.61 -8.25 6.52
CA LEU A 12 3.46 -7.33 5.40
C LEU A 12 2.74 -6.05 5.81
N LEU A 13 1.65 -6.15 6.58
CA LEU A 13 0.80 -4.99 6.89
C LEU A 13 1.54 -3.86 7.64
N PRO A 14 2.27 -4.11 8.75
CA PRO A 14 3.04 -3.06 9.42
C PRO A 14 4.07 -2.40 8.50
N ALA A 15 4.81 -3.21 7.73
CA ALA A 15 5.80 -2.71 6.80
C ALA A 15 5.18 -1.86 5.67
N LEU A 16 3.99 -2.26 5.21
CA LEU A 16 3.27 -1.53 4.18
C LEU A 16 2.77 -0.18 4.69
N ARG A 17 2.25 -0.11 5.93
CA ARG A 17 1.86 1.15 6.58
C ARG A 17 3.04 2.13 6.68
N GLU A 18 4.16 1.68 7.25
CA GLU A 18 5.39 2.47 7.35
C GLU A 18 5.87 2.98 5.98
N THR A 19 5.72 2.14 4.95
CA THR A 19 6.11 2.51 3.58
C THR A 19 5.19 3.60 3.01
N ILE A 20 3.88 3.48 3.21
CA ILE A 20 2.88 4.45 2.72
C ILE A 20 3.04 5.80 3.43
N GLU A 21 3.29 5.82 4.74
CA GLU A 21 3.52 7.04 5.53
C GLU A 21 4.68 7.90 4.99
N LEU A 22 5.72 7.25 4.47
CA LEU A 22 6.90 7.93 3.91
C LEU A 22 6.78 8.20 2.39
N SER A 23 5.66 7.79 1.79
CA SER A 23 5.42 7.88 0.36
C SER A 23 4.44 9.01 0.03
N THR A 24 4.45 9.44 -1.22
CA THR A 24 3.46 10.40 -1.76
C THR A 24 2.65 9.82 -2.92
N ARG A 25 2.88 8.55 -3.25
CA ARG A 25 2.21 7.76 -4.28
C ARG A 25 2.39 6.26 -4.03
N SER A 26 1.47 5.45 -4.54
CA SER A 26 1.56 3.98 -4.52
C SER A 26 1.03 3.36 -5.82
N ASP A 27 1.65 2.24 -6.18
CA ASP A 27 1.28 1.40 -7.31
C ASP A 27 1.17 -0.05 -6.83
N PHE A 28 -0.04 -0.59 -6.85
CA PHE A 28 -0.33 -1.97 -6.45
C PHE A 28 -0.65 -2.85 -7.65
N CYS A 29 -0.08 -4.04 -7.68
CA CYS A 29 -0.39 -5.10 -8.64
C CYS A 29 -0.72 -6.37 -7.85
N VAL A 30 -1.99 -6.76 -7.82
CA VAL A 30 -2.50 -7.86 -6.98
C VAL A 30 -3.42 -8.77 -7.77
N GLY A 31 -3.44 -10.07 -7.46
CA GLY A 31 -4.39 -11.00 -8.06
C GLY A 31 -5.78 -10.98 -7.42
N TYR A 32 -5.88 -10.43 -6.22
CA TYR A 32 -7.14 -10.32 -5.48
C TYR A 32 -7.13 -9.05 -4.63
N PHE A 33 -8.19 -8.26 -4.75
CA PHE A 33 -8.34 -7.04 -3.99
C PHE A 33 -9.44 -7.18 -2.94
N ASN A 34 -9.05 -7.09 -1.66
CA ASN A 34 -9.96 -7.22 -0.53
C ASN A 34 -10.25 -5.84 0.09
N LEU A 35 -11.52 -5.43 0.12
CA LEU A 35 -11.91 -4.12 0.68
C LEU A 35 -11.66 -4.01 2.18
N ARG A 36 -11.77 -5.09 2.95
CA ARG A 36 -11.46 -5.06 4.39
C ARG A 36 -9.96 -4.88 4.61
N GLY A 37 -9.13 -5.56 3.83
CA GLY A 37 -7.67 -5.35 3.86
C GLY A 37 -7.28 -3.93 3.41
N TRP A 38 -8.02 -3.35 2.46
CA TRP A 38 -7.79 -1.98 1.99
C TRP A 38 -8.03 -0.93 3.08
N GLN A 39 -9.07 -1.10 3.89
CA GLN A 39 -9.38 -0.22 5.03
C GLN A 39 -8.25 -0.15 6.09
N GLU A 40 -7.32 -1.10 6.07
CA GLU A 40 -6.18 -1.10 7.00
C GLU A 40 -5.04 -0.17 6.55
N ILE A 41 -5.07 0.34 5.31
CA ILE A 41 -3.98 1.14 4.72
C ILE A 41 -4.44 2.41 4.00
N ASP A 42 -5.72 2.55 3.66
CA ASP A 42 -6.24 3.67 2.85
C ASP A 42 -6.08 5.03 3.52
N SER A 43 -6.34 5.12 4.83
CA SER A 43 -6.20 6.35 5.62
C SER A 43 -4.78 6.95 5.58
N TYR A 44 -3.75 6.13 5.39
CA TYR A 44 -2.36 6.59 5.28
C TYR A 44 -2.07 7.33 3.96
N SER A 45 -2.94 7.17 2.96
CA SER A 45 -2.83 7.88 1.67
C SER A 45 -3.64 9.18 1.62
N GLU A 46 -4.53 9.43 2.59
CA GLU A 46 -5.34 10.66 2.67
C GLU A 46 -4.50 11.95 2.70
N PRO A 47 -3.33 12.01 3.38
CA PRO A 47 -2.53 13.24 3.42
C PRO A 47 -1.91 13.64 2.09
N TRP A 48 -1.99 12.81 1.04
CA TRP A 48 -1.38 13.11 -0.24
C TRP A 48 -2.07 14.28 -0.93
N PRO A 49 -1.32 15.22 -1.53
CA PRO A 49 -1.88 16.44 -2.10
C PRO A 49 -2.78 16.20 -3.34
N GLY A 50 -2.81 14.98 -3.87
CA GLY A 50 -3.51 14.64 -5.10
C GLY A 50 -2.89 15.28 -6.35
N GLY A 51 -3.39 14.90 -7.53
CA GLY A 51 -2.90 15.41 -8.81
C GLY A 51 -1.68 14.66 -9.37
N ASP A 52 -0.97 15.30 -10.29
CA ASP A 52 0.09 14.66 -11.05
C ASP A 52 1.24 14.19 -10.15
N GLY A 53 1.51 12.88 -10.18
CA GLY A 53 2.54 12.25 -9.36
C GLY A 53 2.11 11.88 -7.93
N HIS A 54 0.86 12.18 -7.54
CA HIS A 54 0.31 11.92 -6.22
C HIS A 54 -0.98 11.10 -6.33
N TYR A 55 -0.83 9.78 -6.40
CA TYR A 55 -1.93 8.86 -6.64
C TYR A 55 -1.73 7.53 -5.91
N CYS A 56 -2.83 6.84 -5.67
CA CYS A 56 -2.85 5.41 -5.43
C CYS A 56 -3.43 4.73 -6.67
N ARG A 57 -2.64 3.88 -7.35
CA ARG A 57 -3.13 3.05 -8.45
C ARG A 57 -3.15 1.59 -8.04
N LEU A 58 -4.17 0.89 -8.51
CA LEU A 58 -4.34 -0.52 -8.28
C LEU A 58 -4.68 -1.23 -9.57
N PHE A 59 -3.88 -2.25 -9.90
CA PHE A 59 -4.15 -3.22 -10.93
C PHE A 59 -4.56 -4.55 -10.26
N ALA A 60 -5.77 -5.00 -10.55
CA ALA A 60 -6.28 -6.32 -10.14
C ALA A 60 -6.48 -7.18 -11.39
N GLY A 61 -5.82 -8.34 -11.44
CA GLY A 61 -5.83 -9.26 -12.59
C GLY A 61 -6.08 -10.70 -12.22
#